data_AF-A0ABD0N073-F1
#
_entry.id   AF-A0ABD0N073-F1
#
_cell.length_a   1.000
_cell.length_b   1.000
_cell.length_c   1.000
_cell.angle_alpha   90.00
_cell.angle_beta   90.00
_cell.angle_gamma   90.00
#
_symmetry.space_group_name_H-M   'P 1'
#
loop_
_entity.id
_entity.type
_entity.pdbx_description
1 polymer ?
#
loop_
_entity_poly.entity_id
_entity_poly.type
_entity_poly.pdbx_seq_one_letter_code
_entity_poly.pdbx_strand_id
1 'polypeptide(L)' 'KCGPGYRTLDVLCMRYSQNKRLSERVEGRACADLPKPQTREGCHGDCLLKSWQYSAWSQ' A
#
# COMPACT_ATOMS: atom_id res chain seq x y z
N LYS A 1 5.54 20.10 17.09
CA LYS A 1 5.58 18.62 17.10
C LYS A 1 4.71 18.14 15.95
N CYS A 2 5.21 17.25 15.09
CA CYS A 2 4.35 16.58 14.11
C CYS A 2 3.39 15.68 14.86
N GLY A 3 2.16 15.55 14.37
CA GLY A 3 1.21 14.57 14.88
C GLY A 3 1.71 13.14 14.60
N PRO A 4 1.07 12.12 15.19
CA PRO A 4 1.47 10.73 15.00
C PRO A 4 1.50 10.29 13.53
N GLY A 5 0.73 10.94 12.65
CA GLY A 5 0.78 10.77 11.19
C GLY A 5 0.43 9.35 10.73
N TYR A 6 -0.71 9.16 10.07
CA TYR A 6 -1.07 7.87 9.49
C TYR A 6 -1.30 8.02 7.99
N ARG A 7 -0.72 7.12 7.20
CA ARG A 7 -1.02 6.95 5.78
C ARG A 7 -2.05 5.84 5.61
N THR A 8 -3.09 6.11 4.85
CA THR A 8 -4.05 5.07 4.41
C THR A 8 -3.51 4.37 3.17
N LEU A 9 -3.60 3.05 3.12
CA LEU A 9 -3.17 2.22 2.00
C LEU A 9 -4.37 1.71 1.22
N ASP A 10 -4.27 1.77 -0.11
CA ASP A 10 -5.20 1.09 -1.01
C ASP A 10 -4.80 -0.38 -1.14
N VAL A 11 -5.53 -1.25 -0.46
CA VAL A 11 -5.32 -2.71 -0.48
C VAL A 11 -6.18 -3.34 -1.56
N LEU A 12 -5.55 -3.95 -2.56
CA LEU A 12 -6.21 -4.58 -3.69
C LEU A 12 -6.03 -6.11 -3.66
N CYS A 13 -7.07 -6.85 -4.05
CA CYS A 13 -6.98 -8.29 -4.22
C CYS A 13 -6.33 -8.61 -5.58
N MET A 14 -5.25 -9.37 -5.55
CA MET A 14 -4.44 -9.72 -6.71
C MET A 14 -4.32 -11.25 -6.80
N ARG A 15 -4.47 -11.79 -8.00
CA ARG A 15 -4.21 -13.20 -8.30
C ARG A 15 -2.91 -13.32 -9.06
N TYR A 16 -1.97 -14.09 -8.51
CA TYR A 16 -0.73 -14.45 -9.19
C TYR A 16 -0.87 -15.79 -9.91
N SER A 17 -0.60 -15.81 -11.21
CA SER A 17 -0.51 -17.03 -12.01
C SER A 17 0.94 -17.43 -12.16
N GLN A 18 1.34 -18.55 -11.54
CA GLN A 18 2.71 -19.06 -11.65
C GLN A 18 3.06 -19.43 -13.10
N ASN A 19 2.13 -20.07 -13.82
CA ASN A 19 2.33 -20.49 -15.20
C ASN A 19 2.53 -19.29 -16.15
N LYS A 20 1.79 -18.20 -15.91
CA LYS A 20 1.89 -16.98 -16.73
C LYS A 20 2.92 -15.97 -16.20
N ARG A 21 3.47 -16.20 -15.01
CA ARG A 21 4.30 -15.26 -14.25
C ARG A 21 3.69 -13.85 -14.20
N LEU A 22 2.38 -13.76 -14.03
CA LEU A 22 1.62 -12.52 -14.12
C LEU A 22 0.70 -12.33 -12.91
N SER A 23 0.58 -11.08 -12.47
CA SER A 23 -0.37 -10.64 -11.45
C SER A 23 -1.54 -9.92 -12.09
N GLU A 24 -2.76 -10.29 -11.73
CA GLU A 24 -3.99 -9.65 -12.22
C GLU A 24 -4.84 -9.19 -11.04
N ARG A 25 -5.42 -7.99 -11.14
CA ARG A 25 -6.40 -7.51 -10.17
C ARG A 25 -7.68 -8.31 -10.29
N VAL A 26 -8.24 -8.70 -9.16
CA VAL A 26 -9.53 -9.41 -9.09
C VAL A 26 -10.44 -8.74 -8.08
N GLU A 27 -11.70 -9.18 -8.04
CA GLU A 27 -12.68 -8.71 -7.09
C GLU A 27 -12.25 -8.97 -5.65
N GLY A 28 -12.49 -8.00 -4.76
CA GLY A 28 -12.08 -8.08 -3.35
C GLY A 28 -12.63 -9.31 -2.61
N ARG A 29 -13.80 -9.82 -3.03
CA ARG A 29 -14.41 -11.03 -2.47
C ARG A 29 -13.56 -12.29 -2.67
N ALA A 30 -12.70 -12.34 -3.69
CA ALA A 30 -11.82 -13.49 -3.93
C ALA A 30 -10.73 -13.66 -2.86
N CYS A 31 -10.41 -12.59 -2.11
CA CYS A 31 -9.47 -12.61 -0.99
C CYS A 31 -10.19 -12.50 0.38
N ALA A 32 -11.50 -12.72 0.45
CA ALA A 32 -12.29 -12.45 1.66
C ALA A 32 -11.83 -13.28 2.87
N ASP A 33 -11.45 -14.53 2.62
CA ASP A 33 -11.04 -15.50 3.65
C ASP A 33 -9.54 -15.44 3.97
N LEU A 34 -8.79 -14.58 3.29
CA LEU A 34 -7.36 -14.41 3.51
C LEU A 34 -7.08 -13.30 4.53
N PRO A 35 -6.01 -13.43 5.34
CA PRO A 35 -5.56 -12.34 6.21
C PRO A 35 -5.27 -11.08 5.39
N LYS A 36 -5.95 -9.98 5.71
CA LYS A 36 -5.75 -8.70 5.02
C LYS A 36 -4.62 -7.91 5.68
N PRO A 37 -3.75 -7.25 4.90
CA PRO A 37 -2.77 -6.33 5.46
C PRO A 37 -3.46 -5.13 6.12
N GLN A 38 -2.74 -4.43 6.99
CA GLN A 38 -3.25 -3.22 7.62
C GLN A 38 -3.50 -2.15 6.55
N THR A 39 -4.65 -1.48 6.61
CA THR A 39 -5.01 -0.38 5.70
C THR A 39 -4.49 0.97 6.16
N ARG A 40 -3.80 1.01 7.31
CA ARG A 40 -3.18 2.21 7.87
C ARG A 40 -1.80 1.88 8.38
N GLU A 41 -0.83 2.70 8.02
CA GLU A 41 0.53 2.63 8.53
C GLU A 41 0.96 3.97 9.11
N GLY A 42 1.93 3.95 10.02
CA GLY A 42 2.54 5.17 10.52
C GLY A 42 3.30 5.88 9.40
N CYS A 43 3.28 7.21 9.38
CA CYS A 43 4.12 7.96 8.47
C CYS A 43 5.60 7.75 8.82
N HIS A 44 6.39 7.33 7.84
CA HIS A 44 7.84 7.24 7.97
C HIS A 44 8.50 8.55 7.51
N GLY A 45 9.36 9.14 8.34
CA GLY A 45 10.14 10.33 7.97
C GLY A 45 10.46 11.26 9.14
N ASP A 46 11.53 12.04 8.99
CA ASP A 46 11.89 13.06 9.98
C ASP A 46 10.88 14.21 9.96
N CYS A 47 10.23 14.41 11.10
CA CYS A 47 9.26 15.48 11.37
C CYS A 47 9.76 16.90 11.04
N LEU A 48 11.07 17.08 10.86
CA LEU A 48 11.70 18.38 10.62
C LEU A 48 11.59 18.86 9.16
N LEU A 49 11.23 17.99 8.21
CA LEU A 49 11.06 18.35 6.81
C LEU A 49 9.67 18.96 6.57
N LYS A 50 9.53 20.27 6.81
CA LYS A 50 8.32 21.05 6.50
C LYS A 50 8.19 21.36 5.00
N SER A 51 8.30 20.37 4.12
CA SER A 51 8.13 20.58 2.68
C SER A 51 7.52 19.35 2.01
N TRP A 52 6.71 19.59 0.98
CA TRP A 52 6.20 18.53 0.12
C TRP A 52 7.37 17.91 -0.65
N GLN A 53 7.47 16.59 -0.62
CA GLN A 53 8.50 15.82 -1.32
C GLN A 53 7.79 14.87 -2.30
N TYR A 54 8.32 14.78 -3.51
CA TYR A 54 7.88 13.81 -4.50
C TYR A 54 8.88 12.64 -4.53
N SER A 55 8.39 11.40 -4.49
CA SER A 55 9.23 10.24 -4.79
C SER A 55 9.56 10.21 -6.28
N ALA A 56 10.63 9.50 -6.66
CA ALA A 56 10.86 9.18 -8.07
C ALA A 56 9.67 8.40 -8.65
N TRP A 57 9.38 8.61 -9.93
CA TRP A 57 8.37 7.82 -10.64
C TRP A 57 8.84 6.36 -10.71
N SER A 58 7.97 5.43 -10.30
CA SER A 58 8.20 4.01 -10.56
C SER A 58 8.03 3.72 -12.05
N GLN A 59 8.92 2.91 -12.61
CA GLN A 59 8.87 2.43 -13.99
C GLN A 59 7.83 1.32 -14.18
#